data_AF-A0A1D1VNA4-F1
#
_entry.id   AF-A0A1D1VNA4-F1
#
_cell.length_a   1.000
_cell.length_b   1.000
_cell.length_c   1.000
_cell.angle_alpha   90.00
_cell.angle_beta   90.00
_cell.angle_gamma   90.00
#
_symmetry.space_group_name_H-M   'P 1'
#
loop_
_entity.id
_entity.type
_entity.pdbx_description
1 polymer ?
#
loop_
_entity_poly.entity_id
_entity_poly.type
_entity_poly.pdbx_seq_one_letter_code
_entity_poly.pdbx_strand_id
1 'polypeptide(L)'
;MNWWRSLSWTRLPRKLSEAVASEGSKTGLFPPTTNKQHKLWLILIIPLSVLLIFQICRLIYQNPTLLPQSSTTTTRKVFQQNAQTLQTPKTEGRSLIHRLRWRVRNTFQRSFPPPTATQVSEGLLLHNMEQITCAGLGNFLFAVASVIGVARSTYRQPGLFQGMGTARQGLFPHLNFYAVPKAQSLTDDKLKNVIIDTGVAGIHNLDIYKQIMQSRKNDDGLVDFVIISGYMQSWRYLEAFHDEVRQRLQFAPSIYESAIQALVLNTPKYILKNSSRPDGQPYTLVGIHVRRGDMVNHGYGYQPASEAYLLACVSYFTRYYPNVLFVVASNDISYCPKLFQGSFVFIATVNPPEVDMALLTLMDHLILSVGTFGWWSAYLKDAIEIWFYKTWYKSGSGVENEYVSRDYFLPTWNVSDYKQLMLLRRWTTVGCLLTLFVCYTIVQ
;
A
#
# COMPACT_ATOMS: atom_id res chain seq x y z
N MET A 1 -10.67 53.34 15.25
CA MET A 1 -10.97 53.54 16.69
C MET A 1 -10.61 52.26 17.42
N ASN A 2 -9.31 52.04 17.65
CA ASN A 2 -8.61 52.15 18.94
C ASN A 2 -9.07 51.10 19.96
N TRP A 3 -8.35 49.98 20.07
CA TRP A 3 -8.03 49.23 21.32
C TRP A 3 -7.03 48.10 20.96
N TRP A 4 -5.84 48.47 20.48
CA TRP A 4 -4.67 47.58 20.37
C TRP A 4 -3.47 48.35 20.92
N ARG A 5 -3.27 48.28 22.24
CA ARG A 5 -2.06 48.70 22.98
C ARG A 5 -2.27 48.41 24.48
N SER A 6 -1.95 47.21 24.91
CA SER A 6 -1.39 46.91 26.25
C SER A 6 -1.34 45.40 26.47
N LEU A 7 -0.22 44.78 26.10
CA LEU A 7 0.30 43.59 26.77
C LEU A 7 1.78 43.51 26.40
N SER A 8 2.56 44.27 27.16
CA SER A 8 4.02 44.26 27.14
C SER A 8 4.51 42.92 27.67
N TRP A 9 5.22 42.19 26.81
CA TRP A 9 6.05 41.04 27.16
C TRP A 9 7.28 41.49 27.95
N THR A 10 7.11 41.85 29.22
CA THR A 10 8.24 42.08 30.15
C THR A 10 7.80 41.75 31.58
N ARG A 11 7.97 40.48 31.96
CA ARG A 11 8.29 39.97 33.32
C ARG A 11 8.01 38.46 33.36
N LEU A 12 8.89 37.69 32.70
CA LEU A 12 9.11 36.30 33.11
C LEU A 12 10.24 36.30 34.18
N PRO A 13 10.13 35.56 35.29
CA PRO A 13 11.22 35.45 36.25
C PRO A 13 12.47 34.83 35.61
N ARG A 14 13.62 35.50 35.78
CA ARG A 14 14.96 35.16 35.27
C ARG A 14 15.50 33.76 35.61
N LYS A 15 14.75 32.94 36.37
CA LYS A 15 15.15 31.58 36.78
C LYS A 15 14.70 30.46 35.81
N LEU A 16 13.83 30.75 34.84
CA LEU A 16 13.34 29.74 33.88
C LEU A 16 14.13 29.71 32.56
N SER A 17 14.87 30.77 32.22
CA SER A 17 15.70 30.82 31.00
C SER A 17 17.06 30.15 31.16
N GLU A 18 17.58 30.01 32.39
CA GLU A 18 18.90 29.41 32.64
C GLU A 18 18.83 27.87 32.73
N ALA A 19 17.68 27.29 33.05
CA ALA A 19 17.52 25.83 33.14
C ALA A 19 17.38 25.14 31.77
N VAL A 20 17.01 25.86 30.72
CA VAL A 20 16.82 25.31 29.37
C VAL A 20 18.09 25.39 28.51
N ALA A 21 19.07 26.21 28.91
CA ALA A 21 20.29 26.44 28.14
C ALA A 21 21.47 25.52 28.48
N SER A 22 21.41 24.68 29.53
CA SER A 22 22.55 23.85 29.97
C SER A 22 22.41 22.34 29.77
N GLU A 23 21.29 21.82 29.25
CA GLU A 23 21.10 20.36 29.02
C GLU A 23 21.10 19.97 27.53
N GLY A 24 21.63 20.85 26.68
CA GLY A 24 21.79 20.61 25.24
C GLY A 24 23.16 20.06 24.84
N SER A 25 23.77 19.14 25.60
CA SER A 25 24.85 18.31 25.06
C SER A 25 25.10 17.09 25.96
N LYS A 26 25.33 15.93 25.31
CA LYS A 26 25.81 14.64 25.84
C LYS A 26 24.72 13.60 26.20
N THR A 27 24.54 12.67 25.26
CA THR A 27 24.50 11.21 25.47
C THR A 27 23.75 10.64 26.68
N GLY A 28 22.63 9.97 26.41
CA GLY A 28 22.20 8.77 27.15
C GLY A 28 21.31 8.97 28.39
N LEU A 29 20.28 8.12 28.46
CA LEU A 29 19.52 7.68 29.65
C LEU A 29 18.65 8.74 30.36
N PHE A 30 17.33 8.51 30.29
CA PHE A 30 16.36 9.04 31.26
C PHE A 30 16.88 8.85 32.69
N PRO A 31 16.93 9.90 33.54
CA PRO A 31 17.17 9.69 34.96
C PRO A 31 15.90 9.10 35.60
N PRO A 32 16.02 8.29 36.65
CA PRO A 32 14.86 7.76 37.37
C PRO A 32 14.18 8.91 38.11
N THR A 33 13.04 9.38 37.60
CA THR A 33 12.27 10.44 38.24
C THR A 33 11.56 9.91 39.49
N THR A 34 11.70 10.64 40.60
CA THR A 34 11.08 10.28 41.87
C THR A 34 9.57 10.52 41.84
N ASN A 35 8.82 9.69 42.56
CA ASN A 35 7.35 9.61 42.67
C ASN A 35 6.64 10.96 43.00
N LYS A 36 7.39 12.00 43.42
CA LYS A 36 6.85 13.34 43.68
C LYS A 36 6.67 14.19 42.42
N GLN A 37 7.50 14.04 41.38
CA GLN A 37 7.37 14.83 40.14
C GLN A 37 6.17 14.37 39.30
N HIS A 38 5.93 13.06 39.20
CA HIS A 38 4.73 12.52 38.53
C HIS A 38 3.41 13.00 39.17
N LYS A 39 3.39 13.15 40.51
CA LYS A 39 2.22 13.68 41.21
C LYS A 39 1.99 15.17 40.93
N LEU A 40 3.05 15.98 40.82
CA LEU A 40 2.90 17.40 40.45
C LEU A 40 2.41 17.59 39.01
N TRP A 41 2.90 16.77 38.07
CA TRP A 41 2.43 16.76 36.67
C TRP A 41 0.94 16.39 36.57
N LEU A 42 0.48 15.40 37.35
CA LEU A 42 -0.93 15.00 37.40
C LEU A 42 -1.83 16.04 38.09
N ILE A 43 -1.34 16.73 39.13
CA ILE A 43 -2.16 17.66 39.94
C ILE A 43 -2.32 19.04 39.28
N LEU A 44 -1.37 19.50 38.45
CA LEU A 44 -1.42 20.85 37.89
C LEU A 44 -1.81 20.90 36.41
N ILE A 45 -1.36 19.95 35.59
CA ILE A 45 -1.56 20.01 34.13
C ILE A 45 -2.91 19.43 33.72
N ILE A 46 -3.44 18.45 34.46
CA ILE A 46 -4.78 17.91 34.20
C ILE A 46 -5.86 18.97 34.44
N PRO A 47 -5.88 19.72 35.56
CA PRO A 47 -6.87 20.77 35.75
C PRO A 47 -6.73 21.93 34.76
N LEU A 48 -5.50 22.32 34.40
CA LEU A 48 -5.25 23.39 33.42
C LEU A 48 -5.68 22.99 32.00
N SER A 49 -5.46 21.73 31.60
CA SER A 49 -5.92 21.22 30.30
C SER A 49 -7.45 21.07 30.26
N VAL A 50 -8.08 20.67 31.36
CA VAL A 50 -9.55 20.65 31.49
C VAL A 50 -10.14 22.07 31.45
N LEU A 51 -9.54 23.05 32.13
CA LEU A 51 -9.94 24.46 32.08
C LEU A 51 -9.80 25.06 30.68
N LEU A 52 -8.70 24.74 29.98
CA LEU A 52 -8.49 25.18 28.59
C LEU A 52 -9.54 24.58 27.65
N ILE A 53 -9.84 23.29 27.79
CA ILE A 53 -10.91 22.62 27.03
C ILE A 53 -12.26 23.28 27.33
N PHE A 54 -12.56 23.58 28.60
CA PHE A 54 -13.81 24.24 28.99
C PHE A 54 -13.93 25.65 28.40
N GLN A 55 -12.84 26.43 28.39
CA GLN A 55 -12.81 27.75 27.77
C GLN A 55 -12.96 27.69 26.25
N ILE A 56 -12.32 26.72 25.59
CA ILE A 56 -12.47 26.48 24.15
C ILE A 56 -13.92 26.07 23.82
N CYS A 57 -14.52 25.16 24.60
CA CYS A 57 -15.93 24.77 24.44
C CYS A 57 -16.89 25.94 24.64
N ARG A 58 -16.64 26.81 25.64
CA ARG A 58 -17.43 28.03 25.89
C ARG A 58 -17.32 29.04 24.76
N LEU A 59 -16.12 29.23 24.21
CA LEU A 59 -15.85 30.07 23.04
C LEU A 59 -16.56 29.55 21.78
N ILE A 60 -16.56 28.23 21.56
CA ILE A 60 -17.25 27.57 20.45
C ILE A 60 -18.78 27.68 20.59
N TYR A 61 -19.31 27.52 21.81
CA TYR A 61 -20.75 27.67 22.09
C TYR A 61 -21.24 29.11 21.85
N GLN A 62 -20.44 30.10 22.24
CA GLN A 62 -20.79 31.52 22.09
C GLN A 62 -20.57 32.05 20.68
N ASN A 63 -19.74 31.39 19.86
CA ASN A 63 -19.46 31.78 18.47
C ASN A 63 -19.40 30.54 17.56
N PRO A 64 -20.56 30.02 17.10
CA PRO A 64 -20.65 28.79 16.31
C PRO A 64 -19.89 28.84 14.98
N THR A 65 -19.57 30.05 14.49
CA THR A 65 -18.83 30.30 13.24
C THR A 65 -17.32 30.10 13.38
N LEU A 66 -16.79 29.91 14.60
CA LEU A 66 -15.36 29.67 14.87
C LEU A 66 -14.95 28.19 14.72
N LEU A 67 -15.88 27.27 14.52
CA LEU A 67 -15.54 25.89 14.16
C LEU A 67 -14.94 25.88 12.75
N PRO A 68 -13.66 25.47 12.57
CA PRO A 68 -13.22 25.08 11.25
C PRO A 68 -14.14 23.94 10.81
N GLN A 69 -14.73 24.03 9.63
CA GLN A 69 -15.51 22.93 9.06
C GLN A 69 -14.62 21.68 9.11
N SER A 70 -14.94 20.78 10.04
CA SER A 70 -14.03 19.75 10.49
C SER A 70 -13.79 18.75 9.37
N SER A 71 -12.51 18.52 9.07
CA SER A 71 -12.01 17.51 8.14
C SER A 71 -12.51 16.09 8.44
N THR A 72 -13.06 15.80 9.61
CA THR A 72 -13.68 14.52 9.96
C THR A 72 -14.96 14.22 9.16
N THR A 73 -15.73 15.25 8.81
CA THR A 73 -16.92 15.09 7.97
C THR A 73 -16.49 14.88 6.51
N THR A 74 -15.42 15.55 6.08
CA THR A 74 -14.82 15.35 4.75
C THR A 74 -14.19 13.97 4.65
N THR A 75 -13.49 13.48 5.66
CA THR A 75 -12.90 12.12 5.66
C THR A 75 -14.01 11.06 5.65
N ARG A 76 -15.05 11.18 6.49
CA ARG A 76 -16.18 10.23 6.49
C ARG A 76 -17.06 10.34 5.24
N LYS A 77 -17.25 11.54 4.69
CA LYS A 77 -17.97 11.75 3.41
C LYS A 77 -17.15 11.36 2.21
N VAL A 78 -15.83 11.51 2.21
CA VAL A 78 -14.93 11.00 1.16
C VAL A 78 -14.84 9.48 1.23
N PHE A 79 -14.80 8.89 2.44
CA PHE A 79 -14.89 7.44 2.61
C PHE A 79 -16.27 6.88 2.21
N GLN A 80 -17.36 7.57 2.53
CA GLN A 80 -18.71 7.20 2.07
C GLN A 80 -18.95 7.52 0.60
N GLN A 81 -18.36 8.58 0.03
CA GLN A 81 -18.43 8.91 -1.40
C GLN A 81 -17.60 7.93 -2.23
N ASN A 82 -16.46 7.47 -1.74
CA ASN A 82 -15.67 6.41 -2.39
C ASN A 82 -16.40 5.05 -2.30
N ALA A 83 -17.09 4.78 -1.19
CA ALA A 83 -18.02 3.65 -1.10
C ALA A 83 -19.28 3.80 -1.99
N GLN A 84 -19.73 5.03 -2.25
CA GLN A 84 -20.85 5.34 -3.15
C GLN A 84 -20.45 5.41 -4.63
N THR A 85 -19.17 5.65 -4.98
CA THR A 85 -18.66 5.55 -6.36
C THR A 85 -18.31 4.11 -6.72
N LEU A 86 -18.02 3.26 -5.74
CA LEU A 86 -18.22 1.81 -5.82
C LEU A 86 -19.70 1.47 -5.60
N GLN A 87 -20.59 2.08 -6.40
CA GLN A 87 -21.93 1.54 -6.60
C GLN A 87 -21.78 0.14 -7.21
N THR A 88 -21.69 -0.88 -6.35
CA THR A 88 -22.08 -2.23 -6.74
C THR A 88 -23.51 -2.10 -7.26
N PRO A 89 -23.78 -2.36 -8.55
CA PRO A 89 -25.14 -2.37 -9.05
C PRO A 89 -25.91 -3.38 -8.20
N LYS A 90 -27.23 -3.20 -8.08
CA LYS A 90 -28.20 -4.09 -7.41
C LYS A 90 -27.77 -5.57 -7.51
N THR A 91 -26.96 -5.98 -6.55
CA THR A 91 -26.42 -7.34 -6.38
C THR A 91 -26.89 -7.91 -5.04
N GLU A 92 -27.79 -7.18 -4.37
CA GLU A 92 -28.62 -7.66 -3.27
C GLU A 92 -29.27 -8.99 -3.71
N GLY A 93 -29.01 -10.05 -2.94
CA GLY A 93 -29.52 -11.40 -3.20
C GLY A 93 -28.71 -12.25 -4.20
N ARG A 94 -27.61 -11.76 -4.79
CA ARG A 94 -26.79 -12.58 -5.72
C ARG A 94 -25.69 -13.35 -5.00
N SER A 95 -25.39 -14.55 -5.52
CA SER A 95 -24.38 -15.43 -4.91
C SER A 95 -22.97 -14.81 -4.91
N LEU A 96 -22.12 -15.26 -3.98
CA LEU A 96 -20.72 -14.84 -3.90
C LEU A 96 -20.00 -15.00 -5.25
N ILE A 97 -20.19 -16.15 -5.89
CA ILE A 97 -19.61 -16.48 -7.20
C ILE A 97 -20.08 -15.50 -8.27
N HIS A 98 -21.37 -15.14 -8.28
CA HIS A 98 -21.90 -14.18 -9.25
C HIS A 98 -21.26 -12.80 -9.08
N ARG A 99 -21.08 -12.33 -7.84
CA ARG A 99 -20.41 -11.04 -7.56
C ARG A 99 -18.96 -11.05 -8.03
N LEU A 100 -18.22 -12.13 -7.79
CA LEU A 100 -16.84 -12.26 -8.25
C LEU A 100 -16.75 -12.26 -9.78
N ARG A 101 -17.58 -13.04 -10.47
CA ARG A 101 -17.65 -13.02 -11.95
C ARG A 101 -18.05 -11.67 -12.51
N TRP A 102 -18.91 -10.92 -11.80
CA TRP A 102 -19.24 -9.55 -12.18
C TRP A 102 -18.02 -8.62 -12.03
N ARG A 103 -17.23 -8.72 -10.96
CA ARG A 103 -15.97 -7.97 -10.79
C ARG A 103 -14.97 -8.27 -11.91
N VAL A 104 -14.82 -9.54 -12.29
CA VAL A 104 -13.97 -9.94 -13.42
C VAL A 104 -14.44 -9.25 -14.70
N ARG A 105 -15.73 -9.32 -15.04
CA ARG A 105 -16.27 -8.66 -16.25
C ARG A 105 -16.03 -7.15 -16.28
N ASN A 106 -16.23 -6.45 -15.16
CA ASN A 106 -15.99 -5.00 -15.15
C ASN A 106 -14.52 -4.62 -15.28
N THR A 107 -13.61 -5.50 -14.85
CA THR A 107 -12.17 -5.29 -15.01
C THR A 107 -11.83 -5.14 -16.50
N PHE A 108 -12.46 -5.94 -17.37
CA PHE A 108 -12.28 -5.88 -18.82
C PHE A 108 -13.11 -4.78 -19.52
N GLN A 109 -14.19 -4.30 -18.91
CA GLN A 109 -15.04 -3.26 -19.50
C GLN A 109 -14.51 -1.84 -19.33
N ARG A 110 -13.54 -1.62 -18.42
CA ARG A 110 -12.88 -0.33 -18.27
C ARG A 110 -11.95 -0.11 -19.46
N SER A 111 -12.45 0.62 -20.46
CA SER A 111 -11.63 1.15 -21.54
C SER A 111 -10.82 2.32 -21.00
N PHE A 112 -9.51 2.15 -20.89
CA PHE A 112 -8.60 3.28 -20.74
C PHE A 112 -8.35 3.88 -22.13
N PRO A 113 -8.30 5.22 -22.26
CA PRO A 113 -8.03 5.85 -23.54
C PRO A 113 -6.70 5.30 -24.08
N PRO A 114 -6.62 4.93 -25.37
CA PRO A 114 -5.38 4.46 -25.94
C PRO A 114 -4.29 5.54 -25.74
N PRO A 115 -3.05 5.15 -25.45
CA PRO A 115 -1.95 6.12 -25.35
C PRO A 115 -1.92 6.96 -26.61
N THR A 116 -1.76 8.27 -26.47
CA THR A 116 -1.84 9.24 -27.57
C THR A 116 -0.78 8.88 -28.62
N ALA A 117 -1.24 8.24 -29.70
CA ALA A 117 -0.38 7.69 -30.74
C ALA A 117 0.02 8.80 -31.72
N THR A 118 0.95 9.68 -31.34
CA THR A 118 1.44 10.74 -32.25
C THR A 118 2.91 11.11 -32.09
N GLN A 119 3.70 10.48 -31.22
CA GLN A 119 5.13 10.79 -31.09
C GLN A 119 6.01 9.78 -31.82
N VAL A 120 6.94 10.31 -32.62
CA VAL A 120 8.01 9.55 -33.29
C VAL A 120 8.85 8.87 -32.22
N SER A 121 8.93 7.54 -32.27
CA SER A 121 9.67 6.72 -31.30
C SER A 121 11.17 7.04 -31.35
N GLU A 122 11.78 7.33 -30.19
CA GLU A 122 13.22 7.54 -30.04
C GLU A 122 14.01 6.20 -29.87
N GLY A 123 13.39 5.08 -30.24
CA GLY A 123 13.94 3.73 -30.16
C GLY A 123 13.23 2.84 -29.13
N LEU A 124 13.82 1.69 -28.82
CA LEU A 124 13.29 0.76 -27.83
C LEU A 124 13.88 1.00 -26.43
N LEU A 125 13.12 0.65 -25.40
CA LEU A 125 13.63 0.48 -24.04
C LEU A 125 13.32 -0.95 -23.59
N LEU A 126 14.36 -1.65 -23.15
CA LEU A 126 14.34 -3.04 -22.72
C LEU A 126 14.77 -3.13 -21.26
N HIS A 127 14.43 -4.24 -20.59
CA HIS A 127 14.93 -4.55 -19.25
C HIS A 127 15.77 -5.82 -19.27
N ASN A 128 16.92 -5.79 -18.60
CA ASN A 128 17.74 -6.97 -18.36
C ASN A 128 17.13 -7.83 -17.24
N MET A 129 16.31 -8.79 -17.66
CA MET A 129 15.55 -9.66 -16.78
C MET A 129 16.35 -10.79 -16.11
N GLU A 130 17.65 -10.95 -16.40
CA GLU A 130 18.44 -12.10 -15.91
C GLU A 130 18.36 -12.26 -14.39
N GLN A 131 18.48 -11.17 -13.64
CA GLN A 131 18.39 -11.14 -12.18
C GLN A 131 16.95 -11.30 -11.64
N ILE A 132 15.93 -11.17 -12.50
CA ILE A 132 14.51 -11.13 -12.12
C ILE A 132 13.80 -12.45 -12.45
N THR A 133 14.30 -13.20 -13.42
CA THR A 133 13.68 -14.46 -13.87
C THR A 133 13.49 -15.46 -12.73
N CYS A 134 14.43 -15.53 -11.78
CA CYS A 134 14.35 -16.36 -10.57
C CYS A 134 13.61 -15.69 -9.38
N ALA A 135 13.31 -14.40 -9.45
CA ALA A 135 12.85 -13.60 -8.31
C ALA A 135 11.31 -13.62 -8.10
N GLY A 136 10.56 -14.45 -8.83
CA GLY A 136 9.11 -14.63 -8.66
C GLY A 136 8.22 -13.63 -9.43
N LEU A 137 6.89 -13.78 -9.30
CA LEU A 137 5.90 -13.04 -10.09
C LEU A 137 5.90 -11.53 -9.81
N GLY A 138 5.96 -11.12 -8.54
CA GLY A 138 5.91 -9.69 -8.18
C GLY A 138 7.13 -8.90 -8.67
N ASN A 139 8.32 -9.50 -8.65
CA ASN A 139 9.53 -8.87 -9.21
C ASN A 139 9.45 -8.76 -10.74
N PHE A 140 8.93 -9.79 -11.41
CA PHE A 140 8.66 -9.73 -12.84
C PHE A 140 7.71 -8.58 -13.19
N LEU A 141 6.63 -8.40 -12.43
CA LEU A 141 5.67 -7.32 -12.64
C LEU A 141 6.31 -5.93 -12.50
N PHE A 142 7.18 -5.72 -11.50
CA PHE A 142 7.93 -4.47 -11.39
C PHE A 142 8.82 -4.18 -12.59
N ALA A 143 9.51 -5.20 -13.10
CA ALA A 143 10.37 -5.04 -14.25
C ALA A 143 9.59 -4.63 -15.50
N VAL A 144 8.52 -5.36 -15.84
CA VAL A 144 7.72 -5.05 -17.05
C VAL A 144 6.93 -3.75 -16.92
N ALA A 145 6.42 -3.44 -15.73
CA ALA A 145 5.70 -2.19 -15.49
C ALA A 145 6.65 -0.99 -15.59
N SER A 146 7.86 -1.10 -15.07
CA SER A 146 8.88 -0.05 -15.17
C SER A 146 9.32 0.15 -16.61
N VAL A 147 9.42 -0.92 -17.41
CA VAL A 147 9.64 -0.79 -18.86
C VAL A 147 8.54 0.05 -19.52
N ILE A 148 7.26 -0.21 -19.20
CA ILE A 148 6.14 0.60 -19.73
C ILE A 148 6.30 2.07 -19.32
N GLY A 149 6.40 2.34 -18.02
CA GLY A 149 6.40 3.70 -17.50
C GLY A 149 7.63 4.50 -17.94
N VAL A 150 8.83 3.94 -17.79
CA VAL A 150 10.07 4.61 -18.17
C VAL A 150 10.17 4.81 -19.68
N ALA A 151 9.83 3.80 -20.50
CA ALA A 151 9.87 3.95 -21.95
C ALA A 151 8.97 5.10 -22.41
N ARG A 152 7.75 5.15 -21.89
CA ARG A 152 6.79 6.21 -22.24
C ARG A 152 7.25 7.59 -21.76
N SER A 153 7.80 7.69 -20.56
CA SER A 153 8.38 8.93 -20.03
C SER A 153 9.60 9.42 -20.81
N THR A 154 10.29 8.55 -21.54
CA THR A 154 11.46 8.89 -22.36
C THR A 154 11.21 8.75 -23.86
N TYR A 155 9.94 8.80 -24.30
CA TYR A 155 9.56 8.76 -25.73
C TYR A 155 10.06 7.53 -26.50
N ARG A 156 10.28 6.42 -25.80
CA ARG A 156 10.70 5.13 -26.36
C ARG A 156 9.53 4.15 -26.40
N GLN A 157 9.64 3.15 -27.28
CA GLN A 157 8.71 2.02 -27.28
C GLN A 157 9.18 0.94 -26.30
N PRO A 158 8.29 0.39 -25.47
CA PRO A 158 8.67 -0.67 -24.54
C PRO A 158 8.87 -2.00 -25.27
N GLY A 159 9.94 -2.72 -24.93
CA GLY A 159 10.27 -4.02 -25.51
C GLY A 159 10.78 -5.03 -24.48
N LEU A 160 10.84 -6.30 -24.86
CA LEU A 160 11.43 -7.38 -24.06
C LEU A 160 12.32 -8.29 -24.92
N PHE A 161 13.37 -8.82 -24.32
CA PHE A 161 14.14 -9.90 -24.93
C PHE A 161 13.30 -11.17 -25.04
N GLN A 162 13.40 -11.86 -26.17
CA GLN A 162 12.82 -13.19 -26.36
C GLN A 162 13.41 -14.18 -25.35
N GLY A 163 12.55 -14.97 -24.68
CA GLY A 163 12.97 -15.98 -23.70
C GLY A 163 12.03 -16.07 -22.49
N MET A 164 12.58 -16.26 -21.29
CA MET A 164 11.78 -16.40 -20.06
C MET A 164 10.88 -15.19 -19.76
N GLY A 165 11.27 -13.98 -20.17
CA GLY A 165 10.44 -12.77 -20.03
C GLY A 165 9.16 -12.83 -20.87
N THR A 166 9.24 -13.35 -22.09
CA THR A 166 8.08 -13.53 -22.97
C THR A 166 7.19 -14.70 -22.54
N ALA A 167 7.74 -15.72 -21.88
CA ALA A 167 6.95 -16.86 -21.39
C ALA A 167 5.86 -16.47 -20.38
N ARG A 168 6.09 -15.43 -19.57
CA ARG A 168 5.10 -14.91 -18.60
C ARG A 168 4.13 -13.89 -19.21
N GLN A 169 4.33 -13.44 -20.46
CA GLN A 169 3.35 -12.57 -21.14
C GLN A 169 2.01 -13.27 -21.36
N GLY A 170 2.01 -14.61 -21.52
CA GLY A 170 0.77 -15.39 -21.65
C GLY A 170 -0.18 -15.28 -20.46
N LEU A 171 0.30 -14.80 -19.30
CA LEU A 171 -0.53 -14.50 -18.15
C LEU A 171 -1.39 -13.23 -18.33
N PHE A 172 -0.98 -12.35 -19.25
CA PHE A 172 -1.51 -10.99 -19.40
C PHE A 172 -1.83 -10.73 -20.89
N PRO A 173 -3.07 -10.95 -21.35
CA PRO A 173 -3.43 -10.85 -22.77
C PRO A 173 -3.23 -9.47 -23.39
N HIS A 174 -3.11 -8.43 -22.57
CA HIS A 174 -2.88 -7.05 -23.01
C HIS A 174 -1.41 -6.62 -22.91
N LEU A 175 -0.51 -7.49 -22.44
CA LEU A 175 0.91 -7.20 -22.28
C LEU A 175 1.66 -7.43 -23.61
N ASN A 176 1.52 -6.48 -24.53
CA ASN A 176 2.18 -6.51 -25.83
C ASN A 176 3.47 -5.68 -25.80
N PHE A 177 4.61 -6.35 -26.01
CA PHE A 177 5.93 -5.73 -26.16
C PHE A 177 6.57 -6.13 -27.50
N TYR A 178 7.43 -5.26 -28.03
CA TYR A 178 8.31 -5.64 -29.14
C TYR A 178 9.28 -6.70 -28.65
N ALA A 179 9.25 -7.88 -29.27
CA ALA A 179 10.11 -9.00 -28.94
C ALA A 179 11.46 -8.86 -29.66
N VAL A 180 12.56 -8.80 -28.90
CA VAL A 180 13.92 -8.62 -29.41
C VAL A 180 14.70 -9.94 -29.29
N PRO A 181 15.21 -10.53 -30.40
CA PRO A 181 16.06 -11.71 -30.33
C PRO A 181 17.36 -11.42 -29.55
N LYS A 182 17.73 -12.28 -28.61
CA LYS A 182 18.96 -12.10 -27.80
C LYS A 182 20.24 -12.38 -28.61
N ALA A 183 20.18 -13.30 -29.58
CA ALA A 183 21.34 -13.90 -30.25
C ALA A 183 21.94 -13.09 -31.42
N GLN A 184 21.39 -11.92 -31.78
CA GLN A 184 21.90 -11.14 -32.92
C GLN A 184 22.38 -9.72 -32.59
N SER A 185 22.25 -9.26 -31.34
CA SER A 185 22.26 -7.80 -31.08
C SER A 185 23.46 -7.27 -30.29
N LEU A 186 24.14 -8.08 -29.49
CA LEU A 186 24.90 -7.55 -28.36
C LEU A 186 26.10 -8.44 -27.97
N THR A 187 27.32 -8.02 -28.33
CA THR A 187 28.55 -8.55 -27.70
C THR A 187 28.63 -8.03 -26.25
N ASP A 188 29.26 -8.78 -25.34
CA ASP A 188 29.35 -8.43 -23.90
C ASP A 188 29.91 -7.01 -23.64
N ASP A 189 30.80 -6.53 -24.52
CA ASP A 189 31.35 -5.17 -24.41
C ASP A 189 30.41 -4.07 -24.93
N LYS A 190 29.48 -4.39 -25.83
CA LYS A 190 28.41 -3.46 -26.25
C LYS A 190 27.30 -3.35 -25.20
N LEU A 191 27.04 -4.43 -24.44
CA LEU A 191 26.06 -4.43 -23.34
C LEU A 191 26.47 -3.50 -22.19
N LYS A 192 27.74 -3.50 -21.81
CA LYS A 192 28.25 -2.70 -20.68
C LYS A 192 28.02 -1.19 -20.86
N ASN A 193 27.98 -0.70 -22.09
CA ASN A 193 27.80 0.73 -22.39
C ASN A 193 26.33 1.14 -22.56
N VAL A 194 25.40 0.18 -22.66
CA VAL A 194 23.96 0.42 -22.92
C VAL A 194 23.08 0.09 -21.71
N ILE A 195 23.61 -0.69 -20.74
CA ILE A 195 22.92 -1.02 -19.51
C ILE A 195 23.01 0.14 -18.52
N ILE A 196 21.86 0.69 -18.16
CA ILE A 196 21.70 1.66 -17.08
C ILE A 196 21.24 0.89 -15.84
N ASP A 197 22.12 0.80 -14.84
CA ASP A 197 21.78 0.25 -13.54
C ASP A 197 20.91 1.24 -12.76
N THR A 198 19.76 0.77 -12.32
CA THR A 198 18.79 1.57 -11.55
C THR A 198 19.17 1.67 -10.06
N GLY A 199 20.14 0.86 -9.61
CA GLY A 199 20.67 0.84 -8.26
C GLY A 199 19.85 -0.05 -7.34
N VAL A 200 19.46 0.48 -6.18
CA VAL A 200 18.77 -0.29 -5.15
C VAL A 200 17.29 -0.54 -5.49
N ALA A 201 16.70 -1.56 -4.87
CA ALA A 201 15.40 -2.08 -5.26
C ALA A 201 14.24 -1.07 -5.11
N GLY A 202 14.04 -0.50 -3.94
CA GLY A 202 12.85 0.27 -3.58
C GLY A 202 13.06 1.79 -3.45
N ILE A 203 14.06 2.35 -4.13
CA ILE A 203 14.29 3.79 -4.21
C ILE A 203 14.16 4.24 -5.66
N HIS A 204 13.46 5.35 -5.87
CA HIS A 204 13.28 5.90 -7.21
C HIS A 204 14.55 6.64 -7.65
N ASN A 205 15.18 6.16 -8.72
CA ASN A 205 16.37 6.74 -9.31
C ASN A 205 15.99 7.65 -10.49
N LEU A 206 15.99 8.96 -10.24
CA LEU A 206 15.66 9.96 -11.27
C LEU A 206 16.77 10.13 -12.31
N ASP A 207 18.01 9.76 -11.99
CA ASP A 207 19.13 9.98 -12.90
C ASP A 207 19.09 9.04 -14.10
N ILE A 208 18.37 7.91 -14.01
CA ILE A 208 18.17 7.02 -15.17
C ILE A 208 17.49 7.75 -16.32
N TYR A 209 16.54 8.65 -16.05
CA TYR A 209 15.85 9.39 -17.10
C TYR A 209 16.81 10.31 -17.85
N LYS A 210 17.73 10.96 -17.14
CA LYS A 210 18.77 11.80 -17.77
C LYS A 210 19.70 10.93 -18.62
N GLN A 211 20.14 9.79 -18.09
CA GLN A 211 21.03 8.87 -18.81
C GLN A 211 20.36 8.32 -20.09
N ILE A 212 19.10 7.89 -20.03
CA ILE A 212 18.33 7.40 -21.19
C ILE A 212 18.14 8.50 -22.25
N MET A 213 17.94 9.74 -21.80
CA MET A 213 17.75 10.89 -22.69
C MET A 213 19.08 11.42 -23.26
N GLN A 214 20.21 11.17 -22.59
CA GLN A 214 21.56 11.48 -23.06
C GLN A 214 22.12 10.38 -23.97
N SER A 215 21.65 9.14 -23.84
CA SER A 215 22.01 8.03 -24.72
C SER A 215 21.36 8.11 -26.11
N ARG A 216 20.87 9.30 -26.50
CA ARG A 216 20.31 9.57 -27.83
C ARG A 216 21.44 9.83 -28.81
N LYS A 217 21.52 9.00 -29.87
CA LYS A 217 22.45 9.05 -31.03
C LYS A 217 23.82 9.65 -30.75
N ASN A 218 24.83 8.79 -30.60
CA ASN A 218 26.21 9.18 -30.93
C ASN A 218 26.34 9.37 -32.45
N ASP A 219 27.34 10.13 -32.89
CA ASP A 219 27.63 10.46 -34.31
C ASP A 219 27.85 9.22 -35.21
N ASP A 220 27.91 8.02 -34.63
CA ASP A 220 28.01 6.71 -35.28
C ASP A 220 26.65 6.05 -35.60
N GLY A 221 25.53 6.67 -35.21
CA GLY A 221 24.17 6.22 -35.53
C GLY A 221 23.66 5.01 -34.73
N LEU A 222 24.31 4.65 -33.61
CA LEU A 222 24.27 3.29 -33.07
C LEU A 222 23.40 3.04 -31.81
N VAL A 223 22.40 3.87 -31.47
CA VAL A 223 21.52 3.54 -30.33
C VAL A 223 20.03 3.58 -30.67
N ASP A 224 19.56 2.50 -31.29
CA ASP A 224 18.15 2.21 -31.53
C ASP A 224 17.44 1.55 -30.32
N PHE A 225 18.17 1.17 -29.27
CA PHE A 225 17.61 0.62 -28.04
C PHE A 225 18.46 0.89 -26.78
N VAL A 226 17.82 1.04 -25.62
CA VAL A 226 18.45 1.22 -24.29
C VAL A 226 18.02 0.09 -23.37
N ILE A 227 18.90 -0.34 -22.46
CA ILE A 227 18.62 -1.44 -21.52
C ILE A 227 18.71 -0.90 -20.10
N ILE A 228 17.69 -1.16 -19.27
CA ILE A 228 17.75 -0.88 -17.84
C ILE A 228 17.88 -2.18 -17.04
N SER A 229 18.51 -2.11 -15.86
CA SER A 229 18.67 -3.27 -14.96
C SER A 229 18.40 -2.90 -13.50
N GLY A 230 18.10 -3.90 -12.67
CA GLY A 230 17.71 -3.77 -11.27
C GLY A 230 16.22 -4.05 -11.03
N TYR A 231 15.83 -4.14 -9.75
CA TYR A 231 14.49 -4.58 -9.36
C TYR A 231 13.39 -3.54 -9.57
N MET A 232 13.72 -2.24 -9.56
CA MET A 232 12.80 -1.12 -9.85
C MET A 232 11.47 -1.16 -9.08
N GLN A 233 11.52 -1.49 -7.80
CA GLN A 233 10.36 -1.64 -6.94
C GLN A 233 9.86 -0.29 -6.40
N SER A 234 9.61 0.67 -7.30
CA SER A 234 9.02 1.95 -6.94
C SER A 234 7.81 2.26 -7.81
N TRP A 235 6.69 2.67 -7.19
CA TRP A 235 5.50 3.11 -7.93
C TRP A 235 5.76 4.34 -8.78
N ARG A 236 6.79 5.14 -8.46
CA ARG A 236 7.11 6.38 -9.16
C ARG A 236 7.53 6.15 -10.61
N TYR A 237 8.09 4.99 -10.93
CA TYR A 237 8.36 4.61 -12.32
C TYR A 237 7.08 4.36 -13.12
N LEU A 238 5.96 4.10 -12.45
CA LEU A 238 4.70 3.67 -13.05
C LEU A 238 3.66 4.80 -13.11
N GLU A 239 3.73 5.74 -12.16
CA GLU A 239 2.68 6.73 -11.86
C GLU A 239 2.17 7.48 -13.10
N ALA A 240 3.08 7.98 -13.93
CA ALA A 240 2.71 8.77 -15.11
C ALA A 240 1.85 7.99 -16.12
N PHE A 241 1.93 6.65 -16.09
CA PHE A 241 1.23 5.74 -16.98
C PHE A 241 0.47 4.66 -16.20
N HIS A 242 0.01 4.99 -14.99
CA HIS A 242 -0.63 4.06 -14.06
C HIS A 242 -1.78 3.26 -14.71
N ASP A 243 -2.63 3.95 -15.47
CA ASP A 243 -3.78 3.36 -16.16
C ASP A 243 -3.38 2.38 -17.26
N GLU A 244 -2.38 2.73 -18.08
CA GLU A 244 -1.82 1.85 -19.11
C GLU A 244 -1.18 0.61 -18.47
N VAL A 245 -0.42 0.79 -17.38
CA VAL A 245 0.20 -0.30 -16.62
C VAL A 245 -0.87 -1.27 -16.09
N ARG A 246 -1.91 -0.76 -15.43
CA ARG A 246 -2.99 -1.60 -14.90
C ARG A 246 -3.77 -2.32 -15.99
N GLN A 247 -4.02 -1.67 -17.12
CA GLN A 247 -4.70 -2.28 -18.26
C GLN A 247 -3.88 -3.43 -18.87
N ARG A 248 -2.58 -3.20 -19.10
CA ARG A 248 -1.69 -4.21 -19.70
C ARG A 248 -1.44 -5.40 -18.78
N LEU A 249 -1.48 -5.21 -17.46
CA LEU A 249 -1.21 -6.24 -16.44
C LEU A 249 -2.47 -6.90 -15.88
N GLN A 250 -3.61 -6.80 -16.58
CA GLN A 250 -4.78 -7.62 -16.26
C GLN A 250 -4.50 -9.08 -16.58
N PHE A 251 -4.79 -9.96 -15.61
CA PHE A 251 -4.66 -11.41 -15.82
C PHE A 251 -5.63 -11.92 -16.90
N ALA A 252 -5.25 -13.00 -17.57
CA ALA A 252 -6.10 -13.70 -18.51
C ALA A 252 -7.42 -14.16 -17.84
N PRO A 253 -8.57 -14.15 -18.55
CA PRO A 253 -9.85 -14.60 -18.01
C PRO A 253 -9.80 -16.00 -17.38
N SER A 254 -9.03 -16.92 -17.96
CA SER A 254 -8.83 -18.28 -17.43
C SER A 254 -8.21 -18.29 -16.04
N ILE A 255 -7.27 -17.39 -15.76
CA ILE A 255 -6.63 -17.26 -14.43
C ILE A 255 -7.65 -16.80 -13.40
N TYR A 256 -8.53 -15.86 -13.76
CA TYR A 256 -9.62 -15.44 -12.87
C TYR A 256 -10.64 -16.55 -12.60
N GLU A 257 -10.99 -17.36 -13.60
CA GLU A 257 -11.86 -18.52 -13.35
C GLU A 257 -11.17 -19.56 -12.46
N SER A 258 -9.87 -19.82 -12.64
CA SER A 258 -9.09 -20.66 -11.73
C SER A 258 -9.06 -20.09 -10.31
N ALA A 259 -8.96 -18.77 -10.15
CA ALA A 259 -8.98 -18.08 -8.86
C ALA A 259 -10.34 -18.24 -8.15
N ILE A 260 -11.43 -18.05 -8.90
CA ILE A 260 -12.79 -18.25 -8.39
C ILE A 260 -12.99 -19.73 -8.02
N GLN A 261 -12.52 -20.67 -8.83
CA GLN A 261 -12.62 -22.10 -8.56
C GLN A 261 -11.83 -22.48 -7.30
N ALA A 262 -10.61 -21.97 -7.14
CA ALA A 262 -9.80 -22.19 -5.95
C ALA A 262 -10.52 -21.69 -4.68
N LEU A 263 -11.15 -20.51 -4.74
CA LEU A 263 -11.96 -20.01 -3.65
C LEU A 263 -13.15 -20.94 -3.34
N VAL A 264 -13.90 -21.37 -4.37
CA VAL A 264 -15.07 -22.23 -4.22
C VAL A 264 -14.71 -23.58 -3.60
N LEU A 265 -13.62 -24.20 -4.03
CA LEU A 265 -13.17 -25.50 -3.51
C LEU A 265 -12.78 -25.43 -2.03
N ASN A 266 -12.21 -24.30 -1.59
CA ASN A 266 -11.76 -24.11 -0.21
C ASN A 266 -12.82 -23.44 0.69
N THR A 267 -13.97 -23.04 0.13
CA THR A 267 -15.05 -22.40 0.88
C THR A 267 -16.12 -23.41 1.29
N PRO A 268 -16.46 -23.54 2.59
CA PRO A 268 -17.55 -24.39 3.04
C PRO A 268 -18.88 -24.13 2.31
N LYS A 269 -19.59 -25.19 1.91
CA LYS A 269 -20.83 -25.10 1.13
C LYS A 269 -21.89 -24.17 1.74
N TYR A 270 -21.96 -24.06 3.06
CA TYR A 270 -22.92 -23.17 3.72
C TYR A 270 -22.60 -21.68 3.50
N ILE A 271 -21.33 -21.29 3.37
CA ILE A 271 -20.94 -19.91 3.02
C ILE A 271 -21.31 -19.61 1.56
N LEU A 272 -21.13 -20.59 0.67
CA LEU A 272 -21.50 -20.48 -0.74
C LEU A 272 -23.02 -20.41 -0.95
N LYS A 273 -23.79 -21.18 -0.16
CA LYS A 273 -25.26 -21.22 -0.20
C LYS A 273 -25.90 -20.02 0.51
N ASN A 274 -25.35 -19.60 1.65
CA ASN A 274 -25.79 -18.43 2.41
C ASN A 274 -25.02 -17.19 1.97
N SER A 275 -25.02 -16.91 0.68
CA SER A 275 -24.41 -15.70 0.11
C SER A 275 -25.07 -14.40 0.59
N SER A 276 -26.23 -14.53 1.22
CA SER A 276 -26.91 -13.53 2.04
C SER A 276 -27.26 -14.20 3.38
N ARG A 277 -26.85 -13.61 4.50
CA ARG A 277 -27.31 -14.01 5.83
C ARG A 277 -28.79 -13.61 6.02
N PRO A 278 -29.45 -13.95 7.14
CA PRO A 278 -30.87 -13.62 7.36
C PRO A 278 -31.21 -12.13 7.23
N ASP A 279 -30.21 -11.24 7.35
CA ASP A 279 -30.28 -9.80 7.16
C ASP A 279 -30.18 -9.34 5.68
N GLY A 280 -30.01 -10.27 4.74
CA GLY A 280 -29.89 -10.01 3.30
C GLY A 280 -28.53 -9.47 2.85
N GLN A 281 -27.62 -9.15 3.79
CA GLN A 281 -26.37 -8.45 3.47
C GLN A 281 -25.31 -9.41 2.92
N PRO A 282 -24.63 -9.05 1.82
CA PRO A 282 -23.64 -9.92 1.24
C PRO A 282 -22.30 -9.81 1.98
N TYR A 283 -21.43 -10.83 1.88
CA TYR A 283 -20.13 -10.80 2.56
C TYR A 283 -19.25 -9.62 2.12
N THR A 284 -18.61 -8.95 3.07
CA THR A 284 -17.44 -8.10 2.83
C THR A 284 -16.20 -8.98 2.72
N LEU A 285 -15.53 -8.98 1.56
CA LEU A 285 -14.38 -9.85 1.31
C LEU A 285 -13.08 -9.15 1.71
N VAL A 286 -12.32 -9.74 2.63
CA VAL A 286 -11.04 -9.20 3.05
C VAL A 286 -9.93 -10.19 2.69
N GLY A 287 -9.11 -9.83 1.71
CA GLY A 287 -7.94 -10.62 1.33
C GLY A 287 -6.80 -10.42 2.31
N ILE A 288 -6.18 -11.49 2.77
CA ILE A 288 -4.99 -11.45 3.62
C ILE A 288 -3.84 -12.13 2.90
N HIS A 289 -2.77 -11.40 2.62
CA HIS A 289 -1.54 -11.98 2.11
C HIS A 289 -0.50 -12.10 3.22
N VAL A 290 -0.11 -13.34 3.55
CA VAL A 290 0.91 -13.64 4.58
C VAL A 290 2.14 -14.26 3.91
N ARG A 291 3.19 -13.46 3.70
CA ARG A 291 4.52 -13.92 3.29
C ARG A 291 5.35 -14.23 4.52
N ARG A 292 5.68 -15.50 4.68
CA ARG A 292 6.65 -16.03 5.65
C ARG A 292 7.71 -16.79 4.87
N GLY A 293 7.77 -18.11 4.96
CA GLY A 293 8.72 -18.94 4.22
C GLY A 293 10.15 -18.40 4.28
N ASP A 294 10.67 -18.00 3.12
CA ASP A 294 11.98 -17.36 2.92
C ASP A 294 12.23 -16.11 3.78
N MET A 295 11.18 -15.41 4.22
CA MET A 295 11.32 -14.24 5.09
C MET A 295 11.69 -14.58 6.53
N VAL A 296 11.52 -15.83 6.95
CA VAL A 296 11.85 -16.27 8.32
C VAL A 296 13.37 -16.45 8.41
N ASN A 297 14.02 -15.69 9.30
CA ASN A 297 15.47 -15.70 9.52
C ASN A 297 16.31 -15.40 8.26
N HIS A 298 15.80 -14.54 7.38
CA HIS A 298 16.51 -14.17 6.15
C HIS A 298 17.81 -13.42 6.46
N GLY A 299 18.94 -13.91 5.97
CA GLY A 299 20.28 -13.35 6.25
C GLY A 299 20.45 -11.88 5.84
N TYR A 300 19.74 -11.45 4.80
CA TYR A 300 19.73 -10.04 4.34
C TYR A 300 18.92 -9.07 5.21
N GLY A 301 18.14 -9.58 6.18
CA GLY A 301 17.42 -8.77 7.17
C GLY A 301 15.93 -8.55 6.93
N TYR A 302 15.30 -9.31 6.04
CA TYR A 302 13.84 -9.33 5.92
C TYR A 302 13.16 -9.84 7.19
N GLN A 303 11.96 -9.33 7.48
CA GLN A 303 11.11 -9.76 8.59
C GLN A 303 9.69 -10.03 8.12
N PRO A 304 9.07 -11.16 8.53
CA PRO A 304 7.67 -11.41 8.26
C PRO A 304 6.79 -10.44 9.05
N ALA A 305 5.53 -10.30 8.62
CA ALA A 305 4.55 -9.54 9.39
C ALA A 305 4.34 -10.15 10.78
N SER A 306 4.33 -9.31 11.80
CA SER A 306 4.06 -9.76 13.17
C SER A 306 2.63 -10.27 13.33
N GLU A 307 2.45 -11.26 14.21
CA GLU A 307 1.12 -11.76 14.61
C GLU A 307 0.25 -10.62 15.15
N ALA A 308 0.82 -9.74 15.96
CA ALA A 308 0.13 -8.59 16.54
C ALA A 308 -0.46 -7.66 15.46
N TYR A 309 0.27 -7.41 14.38
CA TYR A 309 -0.23 -6.63 13.25
C TYR A 309 -1.39 -7.36 12.56
N LEU A 310 -1.20 -8.63 12.18
CA LEU A 310 -2.20 -9.41 11.45
C LEU A 310 -3.51 -9.52 12.25
N LEU A 311 -3.42 -9.83 13.55
CA LEU A 311 -4.58 -9.94 14.44
C LEU A 311 -5.26 -8.59 14.70
N ALA A 312 -4.50 -7.49 14.78
CA ALA A 312 -5.06 -6.15 14.91
C ALA A 312 -5.85 -5.74 13.67
N CYS A 313 -5.34 -6.05 12.46
CA CYS A 313 -6.05 -5.80 11.21
C CYS A 313 -7.34 -6.62 11.12
N VAL A 314 -7.27 -7.93 11.40
CA VAL A 314 -8.47 -8.80 11.46
C VAL A 314 -9.50 -8.22 12.42
N SER A 315 -9.08 -7.84 13.64
CA SER A 315 -9.96 -7.25 14.64
C SER A 315 -10.60 -5.94 14.18
N TYR A 316 -9.86 -5.10 13.44
CA TYR A 316 -10.39 -3.88 12.84
C TYR A 316 -11.50 -4.21 11.85
N PHE A 317 -11.24 -5.07 10.86
CA PHE A 317 -12.24 -5.38 9.84
C PHE A 317 -13.48 -6.06 10.42
N THR A 318 -13.31 -7.00 11.36
CA THR A 318 -14.44 -7.65 12.06
C THR A 318 -15.28 -6.66 12.87
N ARG A 319 -14.68 -5.58 13.39
CA ARG A 319 -15.38 -4.58 14.19
C ARG A 319 -16.16 -3.57 13.34
N TYR A 320 -15.58 -3.13 12.22
CA TYR A 320 -16.11 -2.01 11.45
C TYR A 320 -16.93 -2.43 10.22
N TYR A 321 -16.83 -3.69 9.80
CA TYR A 321 -17.61 -4.21 8.68
C TYR A 321 -18.51 -5.36 9.13
N PRO A 322 -19.78 -5.36 8.72
CA PRO A 322 -20.65 -6.51 8.95
C PRO A 322 -20.24 -7.67 8.04
N ASN A 323 -20.51 -8.91 8.47
CA ASN A 323 -20.44 -10.11 7.62
C ASN A 323 -19.11 -10.26 6.84
N VAL A 324 -17.98 -10.14 7.53
CA VAL A 324 -16.66 -10.28 6.92
C VAL A 324 -16.33 -11.74 6.62
N LEU A 325 -15.85 -12.00 5.39
CA LEU A 325 -15.21 -13.25 5.00
C LEU A 325 -13.75 -12.99 4.70
N PHE A 326 -12.86 -13.59 5.48
CA PHE A 326 -11.41 -13.47 5.25
C PHE A 326 -10.93 -14.55 4.28
N VAL A 327 -10.18 -14.15 3.26
CA VAL A 327 -9.56 -15.05 2.28
C VAL A 327 -8.04 -14.92 2.41
N VAL A 328 -7.37 -15.97 2.85
CA VAL A 328 -5.94 -15.94 3.20
C VAL A 328 -5.11 -16.62 2.12
N ALA A 329 -4.19 -15.89 1.50
CA ALA A 329 -3.15 -16.41 0.62
C ALA A 329 -1.79 -16.39 1.35
N SER A 330 -1.10 -17.52 1.40
CA SER A 330 0.14 -17.67 2.18
C SER A 330 1.06 -18.73 1.57
N ASN A 331 2.38 -18.51 1.70
CA ASN A 331 3.40 -19.53 1.42
C ASN A 331 3.71 -20.44 2.64
N ASP A 332 3.05 -20.21 3.78
CA ASP A 332 3.14 -21.03 4.98
C ASP A 332 1.75 -21.53 5.37
N ILE A 333 1.47 -22.77 4.96
CA ILE A 333 0.18 -23.47 5.12
C ILE A 333 -0.11 -23.81 6.58
N SER A 334 0.95 -24.06 7.36
CA SER A 334 0.83 -24.55 8.73
C SER A 334 0.62 -23.44 9.75
N TYR A 335 1.08 -22.23 9.42
CA TYR A 335 1.05 -21.08 10.32
C TYR A 335 -0.31 -20.38 10.35
N CYS A 336 -0.88 -20.09 9.18
CA CYS A 336 -2.09 -19.26 9.10
C CYS A 336 -3.30 -19.87 9.82
N PRO A 337 -3.58 -21.19 9.73
CA PRO A 337 -4.68 -21.80 10.48
C PRO A 337 -4.47 -21.82 12.00
N LYS A 338 -3.23 -21.73 12.49
CA LYS A 338 -2.93 -21.62 13.93
C LYS A 338 -3.15 -20.20 14.44
N LEU A 339 -2.79 -19.21 13.62
CA LEU A 339 -2.94 -17.79 13.94
C LEU A 339 -4.39 -17.31 13.84
N PHE A 340 -5.08 -17.68 12.76
CA PHE A 340 -6.41 -17.19 12.45
C PHE A 340 -7.46 -18.24 12.81
N GLN A 341 -8.38 -17.86 13.71
CA GLN A 341 -9.53 -18.70 14.11
C GLN A 341 -10.84 -18.01 13.72
N GLY A 342 -11.83 -18.80 13.28
CA GLY A 342 -13.16 -18.29 12.91
C GLY A 342 -13.43 -18.35 11.40
N SER A 343 -14.08 -17.33 10.84
CA SER A 343 -14.54 -17.30 9.43
C SER A 343 -13.41 -16.96 8.44
N PHE A 344 -12.49 -17.90 8.26
CA PHE A 344 -11.38 -17.80 7.32
C PHE A 344 -11.47 -18.88 6.24
N VAL A 345 -11.20 -18.48 4.99
CA VAL A 345 -10.96 -19.38 3.87
C VAL A 345 -9.47 -19.33 3.55
N PHE A 346 -8.80 -20.46 3.64
CA PHE A 346 -7.36 -20.55 3.40
C PHE A 346 -7.10 -21.06 1.99
N ILE A 347 -6.39 -20.25 1.21
CA ILE A 347 -5.94 -20.53 -0.14
C ILE A 347 -4.42 -20.70 -0.03
N ALA A 348 -4.01 -21.86 0.47
CA ALA A 348 -2.62 -22.13 0.80
C ALA A 348 -1.97 -22.98 -0.29
N THR A 349 -0.84 -22.52 -0.86
CA THR A 349 0.16 -23.19 -1.74
C THR A 349 -0.26 -24.32 -2.71
N VAL A 350 -1.54 -24.48 -3.03
CA VAL A 350 -2.01 -25.47 -4.02
C VAL A 350 -2.08 -24.84 -5.42
N ASN A 351 -2.16 -23.52 -5.50
CA ASN A 351 -2.33 -22.83 -6.77
C ASN A 351 -1.02 -22.19 -7.28
N PRO A 352 -0.92 -21.98 -8.59
CA PRO A 352 0.08 -21.09 -9.16
C PRO A 352 -0.02 -19.66 -8.59
N PRO A 353 1.10 -18.93 -8.47
CA PRO A 353 1.13 -17.59 -7.86
C PRO A 353 0.21 -16.58 -8.56
N GLU A 354 0.05 -16.68 -9.88
CA GLU A 354 -0.87 -15.85 -10.66
C GLU A 354 -2.34 -16.05 -10.26
N VAL A 355 -2.73 -17.26 -9.87
CA VAL A 355 -4.10 -17.58 -9.43
C VAL A 355 -4.38 -16.94 -8.07
N ASP A 356 -3.44 -17.08 -7.12
CA ASP A 356 -3.57 -16.46 -5.80
C ASP A 356 -3.54 -14.94 -5.88
N MET A 357 -2.68 -14.37 -6.73
CA MET A 357 -2.61 -12.91 -6.93
C MET A 357 -3.91 -12.39 -7.56
N ALA A 358 -4.41 -13.06 -8.61
CA ALA A 358 -5.70 -12.73 -9.24
C ALA A 358 -6.87 -12.87 -8.27
N LEU A 359 -6.84 -13.83 -7.34
CA LEU A 359 -7.87 -13.94 -6.31
C LEU A 359 -7.87 -12.72 -5.38
N LEU A 360 -6.69 -12.27 -4.93
CA LEU A 360 -6.57 -11.10 -4.06
C LEU A 360 -7.06 -9.82 -4.74
N THR A 361 -6.88 -9.66 -6.05
CA THR A 361 -7.41 -8.48 -6.77
C THR A 361 -8.94 -8.45 -6.78
N LEU A 362 -9.63 -9.57 -6.54
CA LEU A 362 -11.10 -9.63 -6.49
C LEU A 362 -11.71 -9.29 -5.12
N MET A 363 -10.90 -9.04 -4.08
CA MET A 363 -11.40 -8.78 -2.71
C MET A 363 -12.03 -7.37 -2.55
N ASP A 364 -12.63 -7.03 -1.42
CA ASP A 364 -13.09 -5.65 -1.13
C ASP A 364 -11.97 -4.84 -0.45
N HIS A 365 -11.33 -5.45 0.54
CA HIS A 365 -10.20 -4.87 1.28
C HIS A 365 -8.99 -5.82 1.24
N LEU A 366 -7.81 -5.29 1.57
CA LEU A 366 -6.57 -6.07 1.62
C LEU A 366 -5.79 -5.80 2.90
N ILE A 367 -5.32 -6.88 3.53
CA ILE A 367 -4.32 -6.89 4.59
C ILE A 367 -3.07 -7.55 4.03
N LEU A 368 -1.98 -6.80 3.94
CA LEU A 368 -0.77 -7.21 3.25
C LEU A 368 0.40 -7.22 4.22
N SER A 369 1.12 -8.33 4.22
CA SER A 369 2.47 -8.46 4.76
C SER A 369 3.50 -7.97 3.74
N VAL A 370 4.78 -8.29 3.97
CA VAL A 370 5.91 -7.88 3.14
C VAL A 370 5.93 -8.52 1.74
N GLY A 371 6.59 -7.81 0.82
CA GLY A 371 7.06 -8.36 -0.45
C GLY A 371 6.28 -7.85 -1.65
N THR A 372 6.82 -8.13 -2.83
CA THR A 372 6.29 -7.64 -4.11
C THR A 372 4.98 -8.31 -4.50
N PHE A 373 4.73 -9.55 -4.05
CA PHE A 373 3.48 -10.26 -4.35
C PHE A 373 2.25 -9.50 -3.83
N GLY A 374 2.21 -9.24 -2.52
CA GLY A 374 1.10 -8.49 -1.91
C GLY A 374 1.01 -7.06 -2.44
N TRP A 375 2.18 -6.44 -2.70
CA TRP A 375 2.25 -5.12 -3.33
C TRP A 375 1.50 -5.08 -4.67
N TRP A 376 1.76 -6.04 -5.55
CA TRP A 376 1.08 -6.13 -6.85
C TRP A 376 -0.40 -6.49 -6.73
N SER A 377 -0.79 -7.33 -5.76
CA SER A 377 -2.21 -7.57 -5.47
C SER A 377 -2.98 -6.30 -5.10
N ALA A 378 -2.33 -5.37 -4.37
CA ALA A 378 -2.90 -4.06 -4.07
C ALA A 378 -2.83 -3.11 -5.27
N TYR A 379 -1.69 -3.06 -5.96
CA TYR A 379 -1.50 -2.15 -7.08
C TYR A 379 -2.41 -2.49 -8.26
N LEU A 380 -2.76 -3.75 -8.54
CA LEU A 380 -3.66 -4.09 -9.64
C LEU A 380 -5.14 -3.88 -9.31
N LYS A 381 -5.47 -3.47 -8.09
CA LYS A 381 -6.80 -3.48 -7.54
C LYS A 381 -7.31 -2.10 -7.11
N ASP A 382 -8.58 -1.83 -7.37
CA ASP A 382 -9.31 -0.73 -6.71
C ASP A 382 -9.95 -1.20 -5.41
N ALA A 383 -9.13 -1.45 -4.40
CA ALA A 383 -9.60 -1.80 -3.07
C ALA A 383 -10.21 -0.58 -2.37
N ILE A 384 -11.20 -0.81 -1.51
CA ILE A 384 -11.73 0.26 -0.65
C ILE A 384 -10.70 0.63 0.42
N GLU A 385 -10.11 -0.38 1.07
CA GLU A 385 -9.01 -0.16 2.01
C GLU A 385 -7.87 -1.16 1.81
N ILE A 386 -6.63 -0.67 1.87
CA ILE A 386 -5.40 -1.44 1.81
C ILE A 386 -4.59 -1.15 3.05
N TRP A 387 -4.23 -2.19 3.80
CA TRP A 387 -3.43 -2.13 5.00
C TRP A 387 -2.13 -2.89 4.76
N PHE A 388 -0.99 -2.21 4.89
CA PHE A 388 0.32 -2.79 4.57
C PHE A 388 1.26 -2.74 5.78
N TYR A 389 1.93 -3.87 6.05
CA TYR A 389 2.89 -3.96 7.15
C TYR A 389 4.14 -3.13 6.86
N LYS A 390 4.43 -2.16 7.72
CA LYS A 390 5.52 -1.19 7.51
C LYS A 390 6.92 -1.72 7.82
N THR A 391 7.05 -2.50 8.90
CA THR A 391 8.35 -2.78 9.53
C THR A 391 8.85 -4.17 9.17
N TRP A 392 9.13 -4.38 7.89
CA TRP A 392 9.50 -5.69 7.35
C TRP A 392 11.00 -5.88 7.16
N TYR A 393 11.82 -5.04 7.79
CA TYR A 393 13.28 -5.13 7.77
C TYR A 393 13.85 -4.99 9.18
N LYS A 394 15.02 -5.60 9.39
CA LYS A 394 15.84 -5.43 10.59
C LYS A 394 16.63 -4.12 10.48
N SER A 395 16.72 -3.35 11.56
CA SER A 395 17.56 -2.16 11.59
C SER A 395 19.04 -2.52 11.39
N GLY A 396 19.74 -1.72 10.58
CA GLY A 396 21.11 -1.94 10.12
C GLY A 396 21.26 -2.99 9.01
N SER A 397 20.16 -3.49 8.44
CA SER A 397 20.22 -4.53 7.40
C SER A 397 20.33 -3.96 5.99
N GLY A 398 20.75 -4.80 5.03
CA GLY A 398 20.79 -4.41 3.61
C GLY A 398 19.41 -3.99 3.09
N VAL A 399 18.34 -4.67 3.54
CA VAL A 399 16.96 -4.31 3.19
C VAL A 399 16.61 -2.89 3.65
N GLU A 400 17.06 -2.44 4.83
CA GLU A 400 16.78 -1.06 5.27
C GLU A 400 17.38 -0.02 4.32
N ASN A 401 18.52 -0.32 3.72
CA ASN A 401 19.21 0.57 2.77
C ASN A 401 18.63 0.51 1.35
N GLU A 402 17.83 -0.52 1.03
CA GLU A 402 17.27 -0.69 -0.31
C GLU A 402 15.91 -0.01 -0.51
N TYR A 403 15.21 0.35 0.57
CA TYR A 403 13.82 0.76 0.49
C TYR A 403 13.55 2.05 1.24
N VAL A 404 12.85 2.97 0.56
CA VAL A 404 12.27 4.15 1.20
C VAL A 404 10.75 4.09 1.10
N SER A 405 10.07 4.22 2.24
CA SER A 405 8.61 4.05 2.35
C SER A 405 7.81 4.91 1.36
N ARG A 406 8.25 6.14 1.07
CA ARG A 406 7.56 7.07 0.15
C ARG A 406 7.73 6.73 -1.34
N ASP A 407 8.67 5.83 -1.66
CA ASP A 407 8.97 5.42 -3.03
C ASP A 407 8.46 3.99 -3.28
N TYR A 408 8.45 3.14 -2.25
CA TYR A 408 7.90 1.80 -2.33
C TYR A 408 6.37 1.79 -2.20
N PHE A 409 5.78 2.45 -1.21
CA PHE A 409 4.33 2.43 -0.99
C PHE A 409 3.60 3.61 -1.62
N LEU A 410 2.41 3.34 -2.18
CA LEU A 410 1.53 4.39 -2.66
C LEU A 410 1.05 5.26 -1.49
N PRO A 411 0.97 6.60 -1.64
CA PRO A 411 0.50 7.49 -0.58
C PRO A 411 -0.92 7.22 -0.09
N THR A 412 -1.74 6.56 -0.91
CA THR A 412 -3.14 6.22 -0.59
C THR A 412 -3.30 4.98 0.29
N TRP A 413 -2.23 4.22 0.54
CA TRP A 413 -2.29 2.98 1.32
C TRP A 413 -2.12 3.24 2.82
N ASN A 414 -2.85 2.50 3.65
CA ASN A 414 -2.71 2.55 5.11
C ASN A 414 -1.49 1.72 5.54
N VAL A 415 -0.31 2.34 5.53
CA VAL A 415 0.94 1.71 5.92
C VAL A 415 1.15 1.89 7.42
N SER A 416 1.09 0.79 8.18
CA SER A 416 1.15 0.86 9.65
C SER A 416 1.85 -0.35 10.29
N ASP A 417 2.22 -0.16 11.55
CA ASP A 417 2.56 -1.25 12.47
C ASP A 417 1.42 -1.45 13.49
N TYR A 418 1.52 -2.51 14.30
CA TYR A 418 0.50 -2.81 15.31
C TYR A 418 0.34 -1.72 16.39
N LYS A 419 1.40 -0.95 16.71
CA LYS A 419 1.37 0.07 17.77
C LYS A 419 0.51 1.26 17.33
N GLN A 420 0.63 1.67 16.07
CA GLN A 420 -0.19 2.74 15.50
C GLN A 420 -1.67 2.36 15.43
N LEU A 421 -1.98 1.10 15.10
CA LEU A 421 -3.35 0.59 15.11
C LEU A 421 -3.98 0.59 16.51
N MET A 422 -3.19 0.27 17.54
CA MET A 422 -3.62 0.36 18.93
C MET A 422 -3.82 1.80 19.41
N LEU A 423 -3.08 2.77 18.87
CA LEU A 423 -3.29 4.20 19.19
C LEU A 423 -4.64 4.70 18.65
N LEU A 424 -5.03 4.35 17.42
CA LEU A 424 -6.38 4.62 16.88
C LEU A 424 -7.49 4.09 17.82
N ARG A 425 -7.27 2.93 18.43
CA ARG A 425 -8.19 2.32 19.42
C ARG A 425 -8.29 3.12 20.72
N ARG A 426 -7.18 3.75 21.17
CA ARG A 426 -7.17 4.59 22.37
C ARG A 426 -7.83 5.95 22.13
N TRP A 427 -7.56 6.60 21.00
CA TRP A 427 -8.16 7.89 20.67
C TRP A 427 -9.67 7.82 20.48
N THR A 428 -10.19 6.73 19.89
CA THR A 428 -11.63 6.51 19.78
C THR A 428 -12.29 6.28 21.14
N THR A 429 -11.65 5.53 22.04
CA THR A 429 -12.17 5.29 23.39
C THR A 429 -12.15 6.55 24.25
N VAL A 430 -11.05 7.31 24.22
CA VAL A 430 -10.92 8.60 24.94
C VAL A 430 -11.90 9.63 24.36
N GLY A 431 -12.05 9.68 23.03
CA GLY A 431 -13.04 10.53 22.37
C GLY A 431 -14.47 10.19 22.79
N CYS A 432 -14.85 8.91 22.83
CA CYS A 432 -16.18 8.49 23.31
C CYS A 432 -16.42 8.86 24.78
N LEU A 433 -15.42 8.69 25.66
CA LEU A 433 -15.52 9.06 27.07
C LEU A 433 -15.64 10.57 27.26
N LEU A 434 -14.91 11.37 26.48
CA LEU A 434 -15.02 12.82 26.47
C LEU A 434 -16.40 13.28 25.97
N THR A 435 -16.94 12.65 24.91
CA THR A 435 -18.29 12.96 24.43
C THR A 435 -19.35 12.61 25.46
N LEU A 436 -19.25 11.45 26.12
CA LEU A 436 -20.16 11.06 27.20
C LEU A 436 -20.07 12.00 28.39
N PHE A 437 -18.86 12.44 28.76
CA PHE A 437 -18.65 13.43 29.81
C PHE A 437 -19.28 14.78 29.46
N VAL A 438 -19.06 15.27 28.23
CA VAL A 438 -19.67 16.52 27.73
C VAL A 438 -21.21 16.41 27.71
N CYS A 439 -21.76 15.30 27.20
CA CYS A 439 -23.21 15.07 27.23
C CYS A 439 -23.76 15.03 28.66
N TYR A 440 -23.07 14.38 29.60
CA TYR A 440 -23.47 14.33 31.00
C TYR A 440 -23.46 15.73 31.64
N THR A 441 -22.43 16.54 31.37
CA THR A 441 -22.33 17.92 31.89
C THR A 441 -23.27 18.93 31.22
N ILE A 442 -23.83 18.62 30.06
CA ILE A 442 -24.85 19.46 29.38
C ILE A 442 -26.26 19.12 29.87
N VAL A 443 -26.48 17.88 30.33
CA VAL A 443 -27.78 17.39 30.82
C VAL A 443 -28.00 17.70 32.32
N GLN A 444 -26.92 17.89 33.09
CA GLN A 444 -26.94 18.48 34.43
C GLN A 444 -26.92 20.01 34.32
#